data_AF-A0A6A9SNX7-F1
#
_entry.id   AF-A0A6A9SNX7-F1
#
_cell.length_a   1.000
_cell.length_b   1.000
_cell.length_c   1.000
_cell.angle_alpha   90.00
_cell.angle_beta   90.00
_cell.angle_gamma   90.00
#
_symmetry.space_group_name_H-M   'P 1'
#
loop_
_entity.id
_entity.type
_entity.pdbx_description
1 polymer ?
#
loop_
_entity_poly.entity_id
_entity_poly.type
_entity_poly.pdbx_seq_one_letter_code
_entity_poly.pdbx_strand_id
1 'polypeptide(L)'
;MGRVNSVSRTPPRIFLVLIVLAFVLIGPGEELLFRGIIQSRLRETFSAPVGLAVATAIFAAAHAGSLSGPTSGVALTITLLFFPGLVFAITYEMTDNVVVPAIIHGLYNATLFALAYVSTVAG
;
A
#
# COMPACT_ATOMS: atom_id res chain seq x y z
N MET A 1 0.89 -25.28 14.41
CA MET A 1 1.19 -24.01 15.11
C MET A 1 1.97 -23.12 14.15
N GLY A 2 1.28 -22.23 13.43
CA GLY A 2 1.84 -21.39 12.37
C GLY A 2 2.56 -20.18 12.95
N ARG A 3 3.67 -19.79 12.31
CA ARG A 3 4.59 -18.73 12.74
C ARG A 3 3.89 -17.36 12.80
N VAL A 4 3.54 -16.91 14.00
CA VAL A 4 3.14 -15.51 14.29
C VAL A 4 4.38 -14.61 14.49
N ASN A 5 5.60 -15.14 14.33
CA ASN A 5 6.83 -14.51 14.85
C ASN A 5 7.73 -13.83 13.79
N SER A 6 7.23 -13.41 12.62
CA SER A 6 8.10 -12.71 11.66
C SER A 6 8.44 -11.29 12.13
N VAL A 7 7.44 -10.54 12.58
CA VAL A 7 7.61 -9.15 13.05
C VAL A 7 8.56 -9.09 14.25
N SER A 8 8.35 -9.93 15.27
CA SER A 8 9.20 -10.01 16.46
C SER A 8 10.63 -10.48 16.19
N ARG A 9 10.90 -11.09 15.03
CA ARG A 9 12.24 -11.52 14.61
C ARG A 9 12.96 -10.51 13.71
N THR A 10 12.25 -9.51 13.19
CA THR A 10 12.81 -8.45 12.37
C THR A 10 13.55 -7.45 13.26
N PRO A 11 14.84 -7.14 12.99
CA PRO A 11 15.57 -6.13 13.75
C PRO A 11 14.82 -4.78 13.77
N PRO A 12 14.59 -4.15 14.94
CA PRO A 12 13.76 -2.94 15.05
C PRO A 12 14.20 -1.80 14.11
N ARG A 13 15.51 -1.64 13.91
CA ARG A 13 16.09 -0.65 12.99
C ARG A 13 15.58 -0.73 11.55
N ILE A 14 15.13 -1.90 11.10
CA ILE A 14 14.59 -2.06 9.74
C ILE A 14 13.30 -1.25 9.59
N PHE A 15 12.43 -1.23 10.60
CA PHE A 15 11.20 -0.44 10.54
C PHE A 15 11.49 1.07 10.46
N LEU A 16 12.54 1.55 11.12
CA LEU A 16 12.97 2.96 11.02
C LEU A 16 13.44 3.30 9.60
N VAL A 17 14.17 2.40 8.95
CA VAL A 17 14.56 2.56 7.53
C VAL A 17 13.33 2.54 6.64
N LEU A 18 12.39 1.63 6.88
CA LEU A 18 11.15 1.53 6.12
C LEU A 18 10.27 2.77 6.24
N ILE A 19 10.26 3.46 7.38
CA ILE A 19 9.57 4.77 7.53
C ILE A 19 10.13 5.78 6.53
N VAL A 20 11.45 5.88 6.40
CA VAL A 20 12.07 6.80 5.42
C VAL A 20 11.74 6.35 4.00
N LEU A 21 11.93 5.06 3.70
CA LEU A 21 11.63 4.50 2.39
C LEU A 21 10.14 4.62 2.00
N ALA A 22 9.23 4.65 2.97
CA ALA A 22 7.81 4.87 2.74
C ALA A 22 7.56 6.18 1.97
N PHE A 23 8.26 7.25 2.33
CA PHE A 23 8.09 8.57 1.72
C PHE A 23 8.92 8.77 0.46
N VAL A 24 10.13 8.19 0.37
CA VAL A 24 11.05 8.50 -0.72
C VAL A 24 11.00 7.50 -1.87
N LEU A 25 10.52 6.28 -1.62
CA LEU A 25 10.57 5.19 -2.61
C LEU A 25 9.25 4.44 -2.74
N ILE A 26 8.70 3.91 -1.64
CA ILE A 26 7.52 3.02 -1.69
C ILE A 26 6.29 3.81 -2.14
N GLY A 27 5.91 4.86 -1.41
CA GLY A 27 4.77 5.72 -1.76
C GLY A 27 4.92 6.32 -3.17
N PRO A 28 6.00 7.06 -3.46
CA PRO A 28 6.20 7.64 -4.79
C PRO A 28 6.26 6.60 -5.92
N GLY A 29 7.00 5.52 -5.75
CA GLY A 29 7.19 4.51 -6.78
C GLY A 29 5.89 3.78 -7.13
N GLU A 30 5.12 3.37 -6.10
CA GLU A 30 3.85 2.72 -6.31
C GLU A 30 2.82 3.69 -6.90
N GLU A 31 2.69 4.92 -6.39
CA GLU A 31 1.72 5.88 -6.92
C GLU A 31 2.04 6.32 -8.36
N LEU A 32 3.31 6.44 -8.74
CA LEU A 32 3.67 6.71 -10.14
C LEU A 32 3.17 5.61 -11.07
N LEU A 33 3.31 4.33 -10.69
CA LEU A 33 2.84 3.22 -11.50
C LEU A 33 1.31 3.12 -11.50
N PHE A 34 0.69 3.05 -10.33
CA PHE A 34 -0.72 2.71 -10.23
C PHE A 34 -1.62 3.89 -10.54
N ARG A 35 -1.23 5.12 -10.18
CA ARG A 35 -2.06 6.32 -10.38
C ARG A 35 -1.63 7.04 -11.65
N GLY A 36 -0.34 7.29 -11.78
CA GLY A 36 0.22 7.96 -12.96
C GLY A 36 0.06 7.19 -14.28
N ILE A 37 0.17 5.86 -14.25
CA ILE A 37 0.07 5.01 -15.46
C ILE A 37 -1.25 4.23 -15.48
N ILE A 38 -1.47 3.29 -14.56
CA ILE A 38 -2.56 2.33 -14.66
C ILE A 38 -3.94 3.01 -14.57
N GLN A 39 -4.18 3.81 -13.52
CA GLN A 39 -5.44 4.53 -13.34
C GLN A 39 -5.67 5.52 -14.48
N SER A 40 -4.67 6.34 -14.84
CA SER A 40 -4.79 7.30 -15.95
C SER A 40 -5.19 6.64 -17.26
N ARG A 41 -4.59 5.49 -17.62
CA ARG A 41 -4.98 4.75 -18.83
C ARG A 41 -6.38 4.17 -18.75
N LEU A 42 -6.78 3.64 -17.60
CA LEU A 42 -8.15 3.17 -17.41
C LEU A 42 -9.16 4.33 -17.53
N ARG A 43 -8.80 5.54 -17.07
CA ARG A 43 -9.63 6.74 -17.14
C ARG A 43 -9.82 7.31 -18.55
N GLU A 44 -8.94 6.96 -19.51
CA GLU A 44 -9.13 7.28 -20.93
C GLU A 44 -10.30 6.50 -21.55
N THR A 45 -10.66 5.34 -21.01
CA THR A 45 -11.68 4.43 -21.59
C THR A 45 -12.92 4.27 -20.71
N PHE A 46 -12.74 4.24 -19.38
CA PHE A 46 -13.79 3.96 -18.41
C PHE A 46 -14.18 5.19 -17.59
N SER A 47 -15.41 5.18 -17.07
CA SER A 47 -15.88 6.19 -16.11
C SER A 47 -15.03 6.18 -14.83
N ALA A 48 -15.01 7.30 -14.10
CA ALA A 48 -14.20 7.44 -12.89
C ALA A 48 -14.44 6.32 -11.87
N PRO A 49 -15.69 5.97 -11.48
CA PRO A 49 -15.90 4.90 -10.49
C PRO A 49 -15.31 3.56 -10.93
N VAL A 50 -15.43 3.21 -12.21
CA VAL A 50 -14.93 1.95 -12.77
C VAL A 50 -13.40 1.97 -12.85
N GLY A 51 -12.82 3.04 -13.40
CA GLY A 51 -11.37 3.19 -13.54
C GLY A 51 -10.64 3.13 -12.20
N LEU A 52 -11.16 3.84 -11.19
CA LEU A 52 -10.60 3.85 -9.84
C LEU A 52 -10.70 2.48 -9.17
N ALA A 53 -11.87 1.83 -9.26
CA ALA A 53 -12.07 0.50 -8.66
C ALA A 53 -11.16 -0.56 -9.29
N VAL A 54 -11.03 -0.56 -10.62
CA VAL A 54 -10.18 -1.53 -11.33
C VAL A 54 -8.70 -1.25 -11.07
N ALA A 55 -8.24 0.00 -11.13
CA ALA A 55 -6.86 0.35 -10.80
C ALA A 55 -6.49 -0.07 -9.36
N THR A 56 -7.41 0.16 -8.41
CA THR A 56 -7.24 -0.22 -7.01
C THR A 56 -7.22 -1.74 -6.83
N ALA A 57 -8.05 -2.47 -7.55
CA ALA A 57 -8.04 -3.94 -7.51
C ALA A 57 -6.72 -4.50 -8.04
N ILE A 58 -6.16 -3.93 -9.11
CA ILE A 58 -4.84 -4.30 -9.65
C ILE A 58 -3.74 -4.00 -8.62
N PHE A 59 -3.77 -2.82 -7.99
CA PHE A 59 -2.88 -2.45 -6.89
C PHE A 59 -2.91 -3.48 -5.75
N ALA A 60 -4.09 -3.80 -5.23
CA ALA A 60 -4.24 -4.76 -4.15
C ALA A 60 -3.78 -6.17 -4.56
N ALA A 61 -4.10 -6.62 -5.79
CA ALA A 61 -3.72 -7.92 -6.29
C ALA A 61 -2.19 -8.06 -6.50
N ALA A 62 -1.49 -6.99 -6.89
CA ALA A 62 -0.04 -7.00 -7.06
C ALA A 62 0.70 -7.38 -5.76
N HIS A 63 0.10 -7.13 -4.60
CA HIS A 63 0.68 -7.49 -3.32
C HIS A 63 0.66 -8.99 -3.05
N ALA A 64 -0.16 -9.78 -3.74
CA ALA A 64 -0.26 -11.23 -3.55
C ALA A 64 1.11 -11.93 -3.64
N GLY A 65 2.00 -11.47 -4.52
CA GLY A 65 3.34 -12.04 -4.70
C GLY A 65 4.29 -11.84 -3.51
N SER A 66 4.03 -10.84 -2.66
CA SER A 66 4.79 -10.57 -1.43
C SER A 66 4.22 -11.26 -0.19
N LEU A 67 3.01 -11.82 -0.30
CA LEU A 67 2.30 -12.43 0.81
C LEU A 67 2.58 -13.93 0.89
N SER A 68 2.62 -14.46 2.11
CA SER A 68 2.81 -15.88 2.38
C SER A 68 1.90 -16.31 3.51
N GLY A 69 1.29 -17.48 3.39
CA GLY A 69 0.35 -18.00 4.37
C GLY A 69 -0.82 -18.74 3.73
N PRO A 70 -1.86 -19.11 4.51
CA PRO A 70 -3.06 -19.72 3.98
C PRO A 70 -3.75 -18.80 2.95
N THR A 71 -4.35 -19.38 1.91
CA THR A 71 -5.06 -18.64 0.85
C THR A 71 -6.11 -17.69 1.41
N SER A 72 -6.82 -18.08 2.48
CA SER A 72 -7.79 -17.22 3.15
C SER A 72 -7.17 -15.97 3.80
N GLY A 73 -5.97 -16.09 4.37
CA GLY A 73 -5.24 -14.95 4.95
C GLY A 73 -4.68 -14.00 3.89
N VAL A 74 -4.18 -14.56 2.79
CA VAL A 74 -3.74 -13.76 1.63
C VAL A 74 -4.94 -12.99 1.04
N ALA A 75 -6.06 -13.68 0.79
CA ALA A 75 -7.28 -13.06 0.28
C ALA A 75 -7.78 -11.95 1.20
N LEU A 76 -7.83 -12.19 2.52
CA LEU A 76 -8.22 -11.18 3.50
C LEU A 76 -7.30 -9.94 3.44
N THR A 77 -5.99 -10.16 3.36
CA THR A 77 -5.02 -9.05 3.29
C THR A 77 -5.20 -8.23 2.02
N ILE A 78 -5.40 -8.87 0.87
CA ILE A 78 -5.68 -8.19 -0.40
C ILE A 78 -6.98 -7.38 -0.30
N THR A 79 -8.05 -7.93 0.29
CA THR A 79 -9.30 -7.20 0.51
C THR A 79 -9.08 -5.97 1.39
N LEU A 80 -8.26 -6.08 2.45
CA LEU A 80 -7.96 -4.95 3.32
C LEU A 80 -7.12 -3.88 2.63
N LEU A 81 -6.19 -4.26 1.74
CA LEU A 81 -5.37 -3.32 0.96
C LEU A 81 -6.19 -2.51 -0.06
N PHE A 82 -7.34 -3.02 -0.49
CA PHE A 82 -8.22 -2.31 -1.42
C PHE A 82 -8.68 -0.95 -0.85
N PHE A 83 -9.02 -0.87 0.42
CA PHE A 83 -9.58 0.35 1.03
C PHE A 83 -8.60 1.54 1.06
N PRO A 84 -7.37 1.44 1.59
CA PRO A 84 -6.40 2.53 1.49
C PRO A 84 -6.01 2.80 0.02
N GLY A 85 -5.89 1.76 -0.81
CA GLY A 85 -5.64 1.94 -2.24
C GLY A 85 -6.72 2.78 -2.94
N LEU A 86 -7.99 2.62 -2.55
CA LEU A 86 -9.10 3.40 -3.08
C LEU A 86 -9.02 4.86 -2.62
N VAL A 87 -8.61 5.12 -1.38
CA VAL A 87 -8.35 6.49 -0.89
C VAL A 87 -7.26 7.17 -1.73
N PHE A 88 -6.18 6.45 -2.07
CA PHE A 88 -5.11 7.01 -2.90
C PHE A 88 -5.61 7.30 -4.32
N ALA A 89 -6.40 6.39 -4.89
CA ALA A 89 -7.00 6.55 -6.22
C ALA A 89 -7.98 7.73 -6.30
N ILE A 90 -8.85 7.89 -5.29
CA ILE A 90 -9.78 9.03 -5.16
C ILE A 90 -8.99 10.32 -4.99
N THR A 91 -7.97 10.33 -4.13
CA THR A 91 -7.16 11.54 -3.92
C THR A 91 -6.47 11.97 -5.21
N TYR A 92 -5.91 11.03 -5.97
CA TYR A 92 -5.34 11.33 -7.27
C TYR A 92 -6.39 11.92 -8.23
N GLU A 93 -7.56 11.30 -8.36
CA GLU A 93 -8.64 11.79 -9.23
C GLU A 93 -9.10 13.22 -8.85
N MET A 94 -9.14 13.53 -7.56
CA MET A 94 -9.56 14.85 -7.06
C MET A 94 -8.48 15.94 -7.23
N THR A 95 -7.21 15.55 -7.26
CA THR A 95 -6.08 16.51 -7.20
C THR A 95 -5.30 16.60 -8.50
N ASP A 96 -5.43 15.62 -9.39
CA ASP A 96 -4.63 15.44 -10.60
C ASP A 96 -3.11 15.60 -10.35
N ASN A 97 -2.66 15.18 -9.17
CA ASN A 97 -1.30 15.37 -8.71
C ASN A 97 -0.82 14.13 -7.96
N VAL A 98 0.09 13.36 -8.55
CA VAL A 98 0.62 12.11 -7.98
C VAL A 98 1.41 12.30 -6.69
N VAL A 99 1.91 13.51 -6.42
CA VAL A 99 2.63 13.81 -5.17
C VAL A 99 1.70 13.72 -3.96
N VAL A 100 0.44 14.13 -4.11
CA VAL A 100 -0.55 14.10 -3.02
C VAL A 100 -0.83 12.67 -2.52
N PRO A 101 -1.28 11.71 -3.36
CA PRO A 101 -1.46 10.34 -2.93
C PRO A 101 -0.13 9.69 -2.51
N ALA A 102 1.02 10.07 -3.09
CA ALA A 102 2.32 9.53 -2.68
C ALA A 102 2.68 9.90 -1.23
N ILE A 103 2.39 11.13 -0.81
CA ILE A 103 2.57 11.56 0.58
C ILE A 103 1.60 10.84 1.51
N ILE A 104 0.32 10.72 1.13
CA ILE A 104 -0.69 10.01 1.93
C ILE A 104 -0.32 8.53 2.09
N HIS A 105 0.10 7.89 1.00
CA HIS A 105 0.55 6.51 1.00
C HIS A 105 1.81 6.34 1.85
N GLY A 106 2.81 7.21 1.68
CA GLY A 106 4.00 7.23 2.52
C GLY A 106 3.66 7.36 4.01
N LEU A 107 2.71 8.24 4.36
CA LEU A 107 2.25 8.43 5.74
C LEU A 107 1.52 7.19 6.28
N TYR A 108 0.68 6.56 5.47
CA TYR A 108 0.00 5.31 5.84
C TYR A 108 1.00 4.21 6.16
N ASN A 109 1.97 3.98 5.27
CA ASN A 109 3.00 2.96 5.47
C ASN A 109 3.92 3.31 6.65
N ALA A 110 4.35 4.56 6.78
CA ALA A 110 5.15 5.02 7.91
C ALA A 110 4.44 4.79 9.26
N THR A 111 3.12 4.99 9.32
CA THR A 111 2.31 4.71 10.51
C THR A 111 2.35 3.21 10.85
N LEU A 112 2.14 2.33 9.87
CA LEU A 112 2.21 0.89 10.08
C LEU A 112 3.60 0.43 10.52
N PHE A 113 4.66 0.96 9.91
CA PHE A 113 6.04 0.64 10.31
C PHE A 113 6.39 1.17 11.70
N ALA A 114 5.90 2.34 12.10
CA ALA A 114 6.07 2.86 13.45
C ALA A 114 5.36 1.99 14.50
N LEU A 115 4.13 1.56 14.22
CA LEU A 115 3.41 0.62 15.10
C LEU A 115 4.15 -0.72 15.20
N ALA A 116 4.66 -1.24 14.07
CA ALA A 116 5.47 -2.45 14.06
C ALA A 116 6.75 -2.28 14.89
N TYR A 117 7.45 -1.16 14.74
CA TYR A 117 8.63 -0.84 15.56
C TYR A 117 8.31 -0.89 17.06
N VAL A 118 7.28 -0.17 17.51
CA VAL A 118 6.85 -0.14 18.91
C VAL A 118 6.56 -1.55 19.41
N SER A 119 5.87 -2.38 18.62
CA SER A 119 5.54 -3.76 18.99
C SER A 119 6.78 -4.65 19.24
N THR A 120 7.94 -4.31 18.65
CA THR A 120 9.18 -5.08 18.80
C THR A 120 10.09 -4.61 19.94
N VAL A 121 9.89 -3.39 20.46
CA VAL A 121 10.72 -2.82 21.53
C VAL A 121 9.98 -2.64 22.85
N ALA A 122 8.64 -2.61 22.80
CA ALA A 122 7.77 -2.47 23.97
C ALA A 122 7.00 -3.76 24.34
N GLY A 123 7.14 -4.82 23.53
CA GLY A 123 6.60 -6.17 23.79
C GLY A 123 7.70 -7.14 24.19
#